data_AF-A0A8T5GJN7-F1
#
_entry.id   AF-A0A8T5GJN7-F1
#
_cell.length_a   1.000
_cell.length_b   1.000
_cell.length_c   1.000
_cell.angle_alpha   90.00
_cell.angle_beta   90.00
_cell.angle_gamma   90.00
#
_symmetry.space_group_name_H-M   'P 1'
#
loop_
_entity.id
_entity.type
_entity.pdbx_description
1 polymer ?
#
loop_
_entity_poly.entity_id
_entity_poly.type
_entity_poly.pdbx_seq_one_letter_code
_entity_poly.pdbx_strand_id
1 'polypeptide(L)'
;MAAKTPPGKKKGKRKRKMRLSLKQKKLNASSDKYSDSLGWSQDVGRTLNEPTAPKAPETLKVQCESCGSMLKIPKPKRSKYSVTCSYPECGNVMKFD
;
A
#
# COMPACT_ATOMS: atom_id res chain seq x y z
N MET A 1 -6.03 37.58 74.36
CA MET A 1 -6.44 38.23 73.08
C MET A 1 -5.18 38.52 72.28
N ALA A 2 -5.02 38.34 70.97
CA ALA A 2 -5.78 37.74 69.88
C ALA A 2 -4.73 37.28 68.84
N ALA A 3 -4.93 36.12 68.20
CA ALA A 3 -4.03 35.60 67.18
C ALA A 3 -3.96 36.55 65.97
N LYS A 4 -2.75 36.85 65.47
CA LYS A 4 -2.56 37.61 64.23
C LYS A 4 -3.13 36.79 63.06
N THR A 5 -4.24 37.27 62.49
CA THR A 5 -4.90 36.68 61.33
C THR A 5 -3.93 36.59 60.15
N PRO A 6 -3.85 35.46 59.41
CA PRO A 6 -2.97 35.36 58.26
C PRO A 6 -3.40 36.36 57.18
N PRO A 7 -2.46 36.90 56.39
CA PRO A 7 -2.74 37.98 55.45
C PRO A 7 -3.78 37.53 54.42
N GLY A 8 -4.89 38.26 54.34
CA GLY A 8 -5.99 37.99 53.43
C GLY A 8 -5.49 37.84 52.00
N LYS A 9 -5.91 36.77 51.31
CA LYS A 9 -5.55 36.49 49.92
C LYS A 9 -5.83 37.74 49.08
N LYS A 10 -4.78 38.35 48.52
CA LYS A 10 -4.92 39.41 47.52
C LYS A 10 -5.84 38.88 46.42
N LYS A 11 -7.01 39.51 46.24
CA LYS A 11 -7.96 39.15 45.17
C LYS A 11 -7.19 39.17 43.85
N GLY A 12 -6.89 37.98 43.33
CA GLY A 12 -6.04 37.82 42.16
C GLY A 12 -6.56 38.68 41.01
N LYS A 13 -5.64 39.33 40.26
CA LYS A 13 -5.99 40.11 39.07
C LYS A 13 -6.94 39.25 38.21
N ARG A 14 -8.17 39.73 38.01
CA ARG A 14 -9.15 39.05 37.14
C ARG A 14 -8.48 38.83 35.79
N LYS A 15 -8.23 37.57 35.42
CA LYS A 15 -7.65 37.23 34.12
C LYS A 15 -8.56 37.84 33.05
N ARG A 16 -8.03 38.73 32.22
CA ARG A 16 -8.78 39.27 31.07
C ARG A 16 -9.24 38.07 30.25
N LYS A 17 -10.54 37.95 30.03
CA LYS A 17 -11.09 36.88 29.21
C LYS A 17 -10.56 37.10 27.79
N MET A 18 -9.65 36.23 27.35
CA MET A 18 -9.23 36.19 25.95
C MET A 18 -10.47 35.90 25.12
N ARG A 19 -10.92 36.89 24.33
CA ARG A 19 -11.95 36.64 23.33
C ARG A 19 -11.21 36.09 22.12
N LEU A 20 -11.14 34.77 22.04
CA LEU A 20 -10.59 34.08 20.89
C LEU A 20 -11.54 34.28 19.71
N SER A 21 -11.46 35.43 19.05
CA SER A 21 -12.12 35.66 17.77
C SER A 21 -11.20 35.17 16.66
N LEU A 22 -11.74 34.39 15.73
CA LEU A 22 -11.05 34.04 14.49
C LEU A 22 -10.62 35.32 13.76
N LYS A 23 -9.41 35.34 13.22
CA LYS A 23 -8.86 36.47 12.45
C LYS A 23 -9.74 36.82 11.25
N GLN A 24 -10.41 35.82 10.65
CA GLN A 24 -11.33 35.97 9.54
C GLN A 24 -12.57 35.09 9.74
N LYS A 25 -13.75 35.60 9.34
CA LYS A 25 -15.04 34.88 9.40
C LYS A 25 -15.19 33.80 8.33
N LYS A 26 -14.41 33.88 7.25
CA LYS A 26 -14.50 32.99 6.07
C LYS A 26 -13.09 32.58 5.67
N LEU A 27 -12.93 31.32 5.27
CA LEU A 27 -11.67 30.80 4.73
C LEU A 27 -11.48 31.31 3.30
N ASN A 28 -10.25 31.71 2.97
CA ASN A 28 -9.88 32.09 1.63
C ASN A 28 -9.58 30.82 0.83
N ALA A 29 -10.49 30.43 -0.06
CA ALA A 29 -10.39 29.18 -0.83
C ALA A 29 -9.14 29.07 -1.73
N SER A 30 -8.43 30.19 -1.97
CA SER A 30 -7.21 30.21 -2.77
C SER A 30 -5.94 29.97 -1.94
N SER A 31 -5.86 30.54 -0.73
CA SER A 31 -4.67 30.45 0.14
C SER A 31 -4.74 29.29 1.12
N ASP A 32 -5.95 28.94 1.59
CA ASP A 32 -6.18 27.94 2.63
C ASP A 32 -6.79 26.67 2.03
N LYS A 33 -6.18 26.15 0.96
CA LYS A 33 -6.56 24.86 0.39
C LYS A 33 -5.98 23.77 1.27
N TYR A 34 -6.81 23.20 2.13
CA TYR A 34 -6.50 21.95 2.82
C TYR A 34 -6.50 20.82 1.78
N SER A 35 -5.34 20.48 1.26
CA SER A 35 -5.15 19.26 0.49
C SER A 35 -4.98 18.12 1.48
N ASP A 36 -6.01 17.29 1.62
CA ASP A 36 -5.88 15.99 2.27
C ASP A 36 -4.85 15.20 1.46
N SER A 37 -3.62 15.15 1.95
CA SER A 37 -2.60 14.29 1.37
C SER A 37 -3.01 12.86 1.69
N LEU A 38 -3.91 12.32 0.87
CA LEU A 38 -4.27 10.91 0.80
C LEU A 38 -2.96 10.14 0.61
N GLY A 39 -2.40 9.69 1.73
CA GLY A 39 -0.99 9.29 1.86
C GLY A 39 -0.58 8.08 1.02
N TRP A 40 -1.49 7.43 0.30
CA TRP A 40 -1.18 6.24 -0.48
C TRP A 40 -1.80 6.14 -1.88
N SER A 41 -2.49 7.15 -2.41
CA SER A 41 -3.07 7.00 -3.76
C SER A 41 -3.27 8.34 -4.46
N GLN A 42 -2.17 8.94 -4.91
CA GLN A 42 -2.20 9.92 -6.00
C GLN A 42 -1.32 9.53 -7.18
N ASP A 43 -0.84 8.29 -7.23
CA ASP A 43 -0.26 7.74 -8.45
C ASP A 43 -1.38 7.27 -9.39
N VAL A 44 -2.23 8.21 -9.84
CA VAL A 44 -3.14 8.02 -10.99
C VAL A 44 -2.41 8.28 -12.31
N GLY A 45 -1.09 8.11 -12.31
CA GLY A 45 -0.20 8.51 -13.40
C GLY A 45 1.05 7.64 -13.46
N ARG A 46 0.90 6.32 -13.30
CA ARG A 46 1.85 5.38 -13.91
C ARG A 46 1.90 5.67 -15.41
N THR A 47 2.73 6.61 -15.84
CA THR A 47 3.18 6.64 -17.23
C THR A 47 4.03 5.39 -17.37
N LEU A 48 3.38 4.31 -17.82
CA LEU A 48 3.98 3.05 -18.22
C LEU A 48 4.78 3.30 -19.51
N ASN A 49 5.81 4.15 -19.40
CA ASN A 49 6.83 4.40 -20.41
C ASN A 49 8.14 3.77 -19.95
N GLU A 50 8.02 2.65 -19.23
CA GLU A 50 9.13 1.75 -19.00
C GLU A 50 9.29 0.95 -20.30
N PRO A 51 10.48 0.93 -20.93
CA PRO A 51 10.69 0.14 -22.12
C PRO A 51 10.35 -1.31 -21.77
N THR A 52 9.44 -1.91 -22.54
CA THR A 52 9.02 -3.30 -22.35
C THR A 52 10.26 -4.18 -22.19
N ALA A 53 10.54 -4.61 -20.97
CA ALA A 53 11.61 -5.55 -20.70
C ALA A 53 11.40 -6.77 -21.61
N PRO A 54 12.48 -7.40 -22.11
CA PRO A 54 12.37 -8.52 -23.05
C PRO A 54 11.42 -9.55 -22.47
N LYS A 55 10.36 -9.87 -23.23
CA LYS A 55 9.27 -10.75 -22.80
C LYS A 55 9.87 -12.06 -22.32
N ALA A 56 9.87 -12.28 -21.01
CA ALA A 56 10.33 -13.51 -20.40
C ALA A 56 9.61 -14.71 -21.07
N PRO A 57 10.25 -15.87 -21.18
CA PRO A 57 9.62 -17.03 -21.80
C PRO A 57 8.29 -17.31 -21.11
N GLU A 58 7.21 -17.33 -21.87
CA GLU A 58 5.88 -17.65 -21.37
C GLU A 58 5.96 -19.04 -20.72
N THR A 59 5.66 -19.14 -19.43
CA THR A 59 5.71 -20.41 -18.69
C THR A 59 4.31 -20.99 -18.60
N LEU A 60 4.16 -22.24 -19.02
CA LEU A 60 2.93 -23.01 -18.89
C LEU A 60 2.98 -23.77 -17.56
N LYS A 61 1.88 -23.71 -16.81
CA LYS A 61 1.68 -24.54 -15.63
C LYS A 61 0.88 -25.76 -16.05
N VAL A 62 1.50 -26.94 -15.99
CA VAL A 62 0.86 -28.21 -16.34
C VAL A 62 0.83 -29.10 -15.11
N GLN A 63 -0.32 -29.69 -14.81
CA GLN A 63 -0.46 -30.68 -13.74
C GLN A 63 -0.07 -32.07 -14.29
N CYS A 64 0.76 -32.81 -13.57
CA CYS A 64 1.02 -34.21 -13.93
C CYS A 64 -0.12 -35.12 -13.48
N GLU A 65 -0.57 -36.01 -14.36
CA GLU A 65 -1.69 -36.94 -14.09
C GLU A 65 -1.35 -37.96 -12.99
N SER A 66 -0.09 -38.37 -12.87
CA SER A 66 0.33 -39.42 -11.93
C SER A 66 0.80 -38.87 -10.58
N CYS A 67 1.61 -37.80 -10.60
CA CYS A 67 2.21 -37.20 -9.40
C CYS A 67 1.38 -36.01 -8.85
N GLY A 68 0.37 -35.52 -9.58
CA GLY A 68 -0.46 -34.36 -9.19
C GLY A 68 0.31 -33.04 -9.07
N SER A 69 1.62 -33.04 -9.35
CA SER A 69 2.50 -31.89 -9.17
C SER A 69 2.29 -30.85 -10.26
N MET A 70 2.38 -29.57 -9.88
CA MET A 70 2.32 -28.44 -10.81
C MET A 70 3.71 -28.17 -11.40
N LEU A 71 3.91 -28.55 -12.65
CA LEU A 71 5.14 -28.33 -13.41
C LEU A 71 5.12 -26.93 -14.03
N LYS A 72 6.22 -26.19 -13.87
CA LYS A 72 6.47 -24.92 -14.57
C LYS A 72 7.34 -25.22 -15.79
N ILE A 73 6.73 -25.27 -16.97
CA ILE A 73 7.40 -25.65 -18.22
C ILE A 73 7.52 -24.41 -19.12
N PRO A 74 8.69 -24.12 -19.72
CA PRO A 74 8.81 -23.07 -20.71
C PRO A 74 7.97 -23.41 -21.95
N LYS A 75 7.31 -22.41 -22.54
CA LYS A 75 6.44 -22.63 -23.71
C LYS A 75 7.22 -23.32 -24.84
N PRO A 76 6.79 -24.51 -25.26
CA PRO A 76 7.45 -25.24 -26.33
C PRO A 76 7.24 -24.50 -27.66
N LYS A 77 8.27 -24.49 -28.52
CA LYS A 77 8.20 -23.89 -29.86
C LYS A 77 7.51 -24.79 -30.90
N ARG A 78 7.34 -26.07 -30.57
CA ARG A 78 6.73 -27.10 -31.44
C ARG A 78 5.32 -27.41 -30.94
N SER A 79 4.41 -27.73 -31.86
CA SER A 79 3.04 -28.15 -31.54
C SER A 79 3.02 -29.43 -30.68
N LYS A 80 3.89 -30.39 -31.02
CA LYS A 80 4.03 -31.66 -30.31
C LYS A 80 5.22 -31.63 -29.35
N TYR A 81 4.97 -31.90 -28.07
CA TYR A 81 6.02 -31.92 -27.06
C TYR A 81 5.72 -32.92 -25.94
N SER A 82 6.78 -33.51 -25.41
CA SER A 82 6.72 -34.37 -24.22
C SER A 82 7.25 -33.62 -23.00
N VAL A 83 6.65 -33.88 -21.85
CA VAL A 83 7.01 -33.31 -20.56
C VAL A 83 7.29 -34.45 -19.59
N THR A 84 8.48 -34.48 -19.00
CA THR A 84 8.83 -35.38 -17.91
C THR A 84 8.43 -34.76 -16.56
N CYS A 85 7.79 -35.52 -15.65
CA CYS A 85 7.55 -35.06 -14.26
C CYS A 85 8.92 -34.75 -13.63
N SER A 86 9.09 -33.56 -13.03
CA SER A 86 10.34 -33.16 -12.38
C SER A 86 10.70 -34.01 -11.15
N TYR A 87 9.77 -34.85 -10.71
CA TYR A 87 9.97 -35.73 -9.58
C TYR A 87 10.55 -37.08 -10.05
N PRO A 88 11.77 -37.45 -9.60
CA PRO A 88 12.48 -38.63 -10.10
C PRO A 88 11.75 -39.94 -9.79
N GLU A 89 10.97 -39.99 -8.71
CA GLU A 89 10.18 -41.17 -8.32
C GLU A 89 8.99 -41.42 -9.23
N CYS A 90 8.49 -40.39 -9.95
CA CYS A 90 7.31 -40.55 -10.79
C CYS A 90 7.64 -40.99 -12.21
N GLY A 91 8.74 -40.49 -12.79
CA GLY A 91 9.22 -40.89 -14.12
C GLY A 91 8.24 -40.71 -15.29
N ASN A 92 7.04 -40.15 -15.07
CA ASN A 92 5.99 -40.12 -16.08
C ASN A 92 6.32 -39.12 -17.19
N VAL A 93 6.06 -39.54 -18.43
CA VAL A 93 6.25 -38.76 -19.66
C VAL A 93 4.87 -38.44 -20.23
N MET A 94 4.41 -37.21 -19.99
CA MET A 94 3.18 -36.71 -20.60
C MET A 94 3.47 -36.28 -22.04
N LYS A 95 2.72 -36.81 -23.00
CA LYS A 95 2.82 -36.42 -24.42
C LYS A 95 1.65 -35.51 -24.77
N PHE A 96 1.95 -34.31 -25.24
CA PHE A 96 0.96 -33.37 -25.77
C PHE A 96 1.10 -33.36 -27.30
N ASP A 97 0.03 -33.75 -28.00
CA ASP A 97 -0.08 -33.78 -29.47
C ASP A 97 -0.62 -32.47 -30.08
#